data_AF-A0A1B6FWT5-F1
#
_entry.id   AF-A0A1B6FWT5-F1
#
_cell.length_a   1.000
_cell.length_b   1.000
_cell.length_c   1.000
_cell.angle_alpha   90.00
_cell.angle_beta   90.00
_cell.angle_gamma   90.00
#
_symmetry.space_group_name_H-M   'P 1'
#
loop_
_entity.id
_entity.type
_entity.pdbx_description
1 polymer ?
#
loop_
_entity_poly.entity_id
_entity_poly.type
_entity_poly.pdbx_seq_one_letter_code
_entity_poly.pdbx_strand_id
1 'polypeptide(L)'
;HGDTQACAQSMRTALSLNKGEQPLSVNELGTLYLELVASLTASGNTKEAAQALAEGTKALEGTEQESRLTVARGELAAVSGDYTAALTLLATVQPGEPYFLQARKKMAEIHL
;
A
#
# COMPACT_ATOMS: atom_id res chain seq x y z
N HIS A 1 3.32 22.01 -5.47
CA HIS A 1 2.74 20.95 -6.33
C HIS A 1 3.74 20.24 -7.25
N GLY A 2 4.92 20.80 -7.57
CA GLY A 2 5.89 20.12 -8.47
C GLY A 2 6.70 18.97 -7.86
N ASP A 3 6.89 18.94 -6.54
CA ASP A 3 7.80 17.99 -5.87
C ASP A 3 7.26 16.55 -5.82
N THR A 4 5.96 16.39 -5.56
CA THR A 4 5.33 15.07 -5.37
C THR A 4 5.22 14.27 -6.66
N GLN A 5 5.08 14.94 -7.81
CA GLN A 5 5.02 14.28 -9.12
C GLN A 5 6.40 13.78 -9.57
N ALA A 6 7.46 14.58 -9.38
CA ALA A 6 8.82 14.15 -9.66
C ALA A 6 9.23 12.96 -8.78
N CYS A 7 8.86 13.01 -7.49
CA CYS A 7 9.09 11.93 -6.54
C CYS A 7 8.46 10.60 -7.00
N ALA A 8 7.18 10.63 -7.39
CA ALA A 8 6.48 9.44 -7.88
C ALA A 8 7.12 8.85 -9.16
N GLN A 9 7.63 9.70 -10.06
CA GLN A 9 8.34 9.24 -11.26
C GLN A 9 9.68 8.56 -10.94
N SER A 10 10.45 9.12 -10.01
CA SER A 10 11.69 8.50 -9.53
C SER A 10 11.43 7.13 -8.90
N MET A 11 10.37 7.01 -8.08
CA MET A 11 9.98 5.73 -7.48
C MET A 11 9.53 4.69 -8.50
N ARG A 12 8.74 5.10 -9.52
CA ARG A 12 8.36 4.22 -10.65
C ARG A 12 9.58 3.71 -11.41
N THR A 13 10.58 4.57 -11.61
CA THR A 13 11.84 4.17 -12.25
C THR A 13 12.55 3.13 -11.40
N ALA A 14 12.67 3.35 -10.09
CA ALA A 14 13.27 2.37 -9.18
C ALA A 14 12.53 1.02 -9.20
N LEU A 15 11.19 1.03 -9.21
CA LEU A 15 10.38 -0.20 -9.34
C LEU A 15 10.63 -0.93 -10.67
N SER A 16 10.83 -0.20 -11.77
CA SER A 16 11.13 -0.81 -13.08
C SER A 16 12.51 -1.46 -13.11
N LEU A 17 13.48 -0.91 -12.36
CA LEU A 17 14.84 -1.42 -12.24
C LEU A 17 14.97 -2.59 -11.25
N ASN A 18 13.96 -2.84 -10.41
CA ASN A 18 13.94 -3.92 -9.42
C ASN A 18 14.05 -5.34 -10.03
N LYS A 19 14.01 -5.47 -11.36
CA LYS A 19 14.24 -6.74 -12.09
C LYS A 19 15.70 -6.91 -12.56
N GLY A 20 16.58 -5.96 -12.22
CA GLY A 20 17.99 -5.94 -12.59
C GLY A 20 18.89 -6.75 -11.66
N GLU A 21 20.21 -6.52 -11.77
CA GLU A 21 21.24 -7.31 -11.07
C GLU A 21 21.22 -7.19 -9.54
N GLN A 22 20.57 -6.16 -8.99
CA GLN A 22 20.40 -5.95 -7.55
C GLN A 22 18.94 -5.61 -7.22
N PRO A 23 18.09 -6.62 -6.99
CA PRO A 23 16.72 -6.39 -6.56
C PRO A 23 16.71 -5.82 -5.13
N LEU A 24 15.74 -4.95 -4.88
CA LEU A 24 15.38 -4.47 -3.56
C LEU A 24 14.98 -5.65 -2.67
N SER A 25 15.33 -5.57 -1.38
CA SER A 25 14.77 -6.46 -0.38
C SER A 25 13.25 -6.30 -0.27
N VAL A 26 12.59 -7.31 0.29
CA VAL A 26 11.13 -7.28 0.55
C VAL A 26 10.73 -6.03 1.36
N ASN A 27 11.55 -5.64 2.34
CA ASN A 27 11.31 -4.46 3.19
C ASN A 27 11.49 -3.14 2.44
N GLU A 28 12.52 -3.03 1.60
CA GLU A 28 12.74 -1.87 0.74
C GLU A 28 11.62 -1.74 -0.30
N LEU A 29 11.22 -2.85 -0.92
CA LEU A 29 10.15 -2.88 -1.91
C LEU A 29 8.81 -2.46 -1.29
N GLY A 30 8.46 -3.02 -0.13
CA GLY A 30 7.25 -2.63 0.60
C GLY A 30 7.24 -1.15 0.98
N THR A 31 8.38 -0.63 1.44
CA THR A 31 8.52 0.79 1.77
C THR A 31 8.38 1.66 0.52
N LEU A 32 9.04 1.31 -0.58
CA LEU A 32 8.97 2.05 -1.84
C LEU A 32 7.54 2.14 -2.40
N TYR A 33 6.77 1.05 -2.32
CA TYR A 33 5.36 1.08 -2.71
C TYR A 33 4.53 2.03 -1.84
N LEU A 34 4.73 2.04 -0.52
CA LEU A 34 3.99 2.93 0.38
C LEU A 34 4.34 4.41 0.14
N GLU A 35 5.61 4.73 -0.10
CA GLU A 35 6.04 6.09 -0.43
C GLU A 35 5.49 6.57 -1.78
N LEU A 36 5.44 5.67 -2.78
CA LEU A 36 4.81 5.96 -4.07
C LEU A 36 3.33 6.29 -3.89
N VAL A 37 2.62 5.50 -3.08
CA VAL A 37 1.19 5.67 -2.81
C VAL A 37 0.93 6.96 -2.05
N ALA A 38 1.76 7.29 -1.06
CA ALA A 38 1.68 8.56 -0.33
C ALA A 38 1.86 9.75 -1.30
N SER A 39 2.87 9.69 -2.17
CA SER A 39 3.17 10.73 -3.16
C SER A 39 2.03 10.92 -4.18
N LEU A 40 1.45 9.82 -4.67
CA LEU A 40 0.32 9.84 -5.60
C LEU A 40 -0.94 10.40 -4.92
N THR A 41 -1.24 9.97 -3.70
CA THR A 41 -2.39 10.45 -2.92
C THR A 41 -2.28 11.94 -2.62
N ALA A 42 -1.10 12.42 -2.20
CA ALA A 42 -0.83 13.84 -1.95
C ALA A 42 -0.97 14.70 -3.23
N SER A 43 -0.81 14.10 -4.41
CA SER A 43 -0.99 14.76 -5.70
C SER A 43 -2.42 14.68 -6.24
N GLY A 44 -3.36 14.06 -5.51
CA GLY A 44 -4.73 13.83 -5.95
C GLY A 44 -4.90 12.65 -6.92
N ASN A 45 -3.83 11.90 -7.21
CA ASN A 45 -3.84 10.76 -8.14
C ASN A 45 -4.29 9.47 -7.43
N THR A 46 -5.46 9.50 -6.79
CA THR A 46 -5.96 8.40 -5.93
C THR A 46 -6.16 7.09 -6.69
N LYS A 47 -6.54 7.14 -7.97
CA LYS A 47 -6.66 5.95 -8.83
C LYS A 47 -5.31 5.26 -9.04
N GLU A 48 -4.25 6.02 -9.32
CA GLU A 48 -2.92 5.47 -9.46
C GLU A 48 -2.36 4.97 -8.13
N ALA A 49 -2.68 5.65 -7.03
CA ALA A 49 -2.31 5.19 -5.68
C ALA A 49 -2.93 3.82 -5.38
N ALA A 50 -4.21 3.63 -5.69
CA ALA A 50 -4.89 2.34 -5.52
C ALA A 50 -4.28 1.24 -6.41
N GLN A 51 -3.91 1.56 -7.65
CA GLN A 51 -3.22 0.64 -8.55
C GLN A 51 -1.84 0.25 -8.01
N ALA A 52 -1.04 1.22 -7.57
CA ALA A 52 0.28 0.96 -7.01
C ALA A 52 0.21 0.08 -5.75
N LEU A 53 -0.79 0.27 -4.88
CA LEU A 53 -1.01 -0.63 -3.75
C LEU A 53 -1.40 -2.05 -4.17
N ALA A 54 -2.26 -2.20 -5.17
CA ALA A 54 -2.67 -3.52 -5.67
C ALA A 54 -1.49 -4.26 -6.31
N GLU A 55 -0.69 -3.56 -7.11
CA GLU A 55 0.55 -4.08 -7.70
C GLU A 55 1.55 -4.49 -6.62
N GLY A 56 1.79 -3.63 -5.63
CA GLY A 56 2.70 -3.92 -4.53
C GLY A 56 2.24 -5.09 -3.67
N THR A 57 0.93 -5.19 -3.37
CA THR A 57 0.39 -6.33 -2.61
C THR A 57 0.66 -7.64 -3.35
N LYS A 58 0.40 -7.67 -4.66
CA LYS A 58 0.68 -8.84 -5.51
C LYS A 58 2.18 -9.14 -5.62
N ALA A 59 3.02 -8.12 -5.70
CA ALA A 59 4.48 -8.28 -5.77
C ALA A 59 5.08 -8.84 -4.47
N LEU A 60 4.38 -8.66 -3.34
CA LEU A 60 4.82 -9.05 -2.01
C LEU A 60 4.00 -10.23 -1.44
N GLU A 61 3.22 -10.92 -2.27
CA GLU A 61 2.39 -12.06 -1.88
C GLU A 61 3.25 -13.15 -1.21
N GLY A 62 2.78 -13.64 -0.05
CA GLY A 62 3.49 -14.63 0.76
C GLY A 62 4.63 -14.05 1.61
N THR A 63 4.80 -12.74 1.65
CA THR A 63 5.81 -12.07 2.50
C THR A 63 5.18 -11.32 3.67
N GLU A 64 5.99 -10.95 4.67
CA GLU A 64 5.52 -10.16 5.82
C GLU A 64 5.01 -8.76 5.45
N GLN A 65 5.37 -8.25 4.29
CA GLN A 65 4.95 -6.93 3.80
C GLN A 65 3.59 -6.97 3.07
N GLU A 66 3.07 -8.16 2.73
CA GLU A 66 1.75 -8.28 2.09
C GLU A 66 0.64 -7.69 2.96
N SER A 67 0.57 -8.10 4.22
CA SER A 67 -0.44 -7.64 5.17
C SER A 67 -0.27 -6.14 5.47
N ARG A 68 0.96 -5.61 5.44
CA ARG A 68 1.23 -4.16 5.56
C ARG A 68 0.57 -3.37 4.43
N LEU A 69 0.76 -3.80 3.18
CA LEU A 69 0.15 -3.14 2.03
C LEU A 69 -1.36 -3.34 1.98
N THR A 70 -1.86 -4.49 2.44
CA THR A 70 -3.30 -4.75 2.57
C THR A 70 -3.95 -3.79 3.57
N VAL A 71 -3.30 -3.53 4.71
CA VAL A 71 -3.78 -2.51 5.66
C VAL A 71 -3.80 -1.12 5.03
N ALA A 72 -2.76 -0.73 4.31
CA ALA A 72 -2.72 0.55 3.60
C ALA A 72 -3.82 0.67 2.52
N ARG A 73 -4.19 -0.44 1.87
CA ARG A 73 -5.35 -0.48 0.94
C ARG A 73 -6.67 -0.26 1.65
N GLY A 74 -6.85 -0.89 2.82
CA GLY A 74 -8.01 -0.67 3.66
C GLY A 74 -8.12 0.80 4.09
N GLU A 75 -7.01 1.41 4.51
CA GLU A 75 -6.94 2.83 4.89
C GLU A 75 -7.29 3.76 3.71
N LEU A 76 -6.74 3.52 2.52
CA LEU A 76 -7.05 4.32 1.34
C LEU A 76 -8.54 4.22 0.94
N ALA A 77 -9.12 3.01 1.02
CA ALA A 77 -10.54 2.79 0.75
C ALA A 77 -11.42 3.54 1.76
N ALA A 78 -11.07 3.50 3.05
CA ALA A 78 -11.79 4.22 4.10
C ALA A 78 -11.73 5.75 3.91
N VAL A 79 -10.56 6.30 3.56
CA VAL A 79 -10.40 7.73 3.23
C VAL A 79 -11.22 8.12 2.00
N SER A 80 -11.41 7.20 1.06
CA SER A 80 -12.21 7.41 -0.15
C SER A 80 -13.73 7.26 0.10
N GLY A 81 -14.14 6.94 1.33
CA GLY A 81 -15.55 6.71 1.71
C GLY A 81 -16.09 5.32 1.35
N ASP A 82 -15.25 4.42 0.82
CA ASP A 82 -15.62 3.03 0.53
C ASP A 82 -15.33 2.15 1.74
N TYR A 83 -16.15 2.32 2.78
CA TYR A 83 -16.01 1.57 4.03
C TYR A 83 -16.25 0.07 3.86
N THR A 84 -17.09 -0.35 2.90
CA THR A 84 -17.32 -1.77 2.60
C THR A 84 -16.06 -2.41 2.06
N ALA A 85 -15.40 -1.78 1.08
CA ALA A 85 -14.13 -2.27 0.55
C ALA A 85 -13.04 -2.25 1.63
N ALA A 86 -12.98 -1.18 2.44
CA ALA A 86 -12.04 -1.06 3.53
C ALA A 86 -12.17 -2.22 4.54
N LEU A 87 -13.38 -2.48 5.03
CA LEU A 87 -13.64 -3.57 5.97
C LEU A 87 -13.35 -4.93 5.35
N THR A 88 -13.69 -5.13 4.07
CA THR A 88 -13.41 -6.38 3.34
C THR A 88 -11.91 -6.64 3.27
N LEU A 89 -11.11 -5.63 2.89
CA LEU A 89 -9.65 -5.73 2.80
C LEU A 89 -9.01 -5.97 4.17
N LEU A 90 -9.40 -5.20 5.19
CA LEU A 90 -8.85 -5.35 6.54
C LEU A 90 -9.21 -6.71 7.16
N ALA A 91 -10.37 -7.26 6.78
CA ALA A 91 -10.82 -8.57 7.25
C ALA A 91 -9.96 -9.73 6.71
N THR A 92 -9.27 -9.57 5.58
CA THR A 92 -8.46 -10.65 4.98
C THR A 92 -7.19 -10.93 5.76
N VAL A 93 -6.65 -9.96 6.51
CA VAL A 93 -5.48 -10.15 7.36
C VAL A 93 -5.84 -11.09 8.52
N GLN A 94 -5.24 -12.28 8.55
CA GLN A 94 -5.59 -13.35 9.51
C GLN A 94 -4.79 -13.29 10.82
N PRO A 95 -5.31 -13.89 11.92
CA PRO A 95 -4.53 -14.05 13.14
C PRO A 95 -3.20 -14.78 12.88
N GLY A 96 -2.11 -14.23 13.41
CA GLY A 96 -0.76 -14.78 13.21
C GLY A 96 -0.01 -14.15 12.03
N GLU A 97 -0.69 -13.41 11.16
CA GLU A 97 -0.02 -12.59 10.15
C GLU A 97 0.54 -11.28 10.75
N PRO A 98 1.61 -10.75 10.17
CA PRO A 98 2.04 -9.38 10.42
C PRO A 98 0.88 -8.38 10.26
N TYR A 99 0.91 -7.30 11.04
CA TYR A 99 -0.09 -6.21 10.96
C TYR A 99 -1.54 -6.59 11.31
N PHE A 100 -1.84 -7.83 11.74
CA PHE A 100 -3.20 -8.23 12.15
C PHE A 100 -3.83 -7.27 13.18
N LEU A 101 -3.09 -6.91 14.22
CA LEU A 101 -3.59 -6.02 15.27
C LEU A 101 -3.92 -4.62 14.71
N GLN A 102 -3.09 -4.11 13.79
CA GLN A 102 -3.34 -2.82 13.15
C GLN A 102 -4.59 -2.90 12.25
N ALA A 103 -4.77 -4.00 11.51
CA ALA A 103 -5.96 -4.22 10.70
C ALA A 103 -7.24 -4.20 11.56
N ARG A 104 -7.25 -4.92 12.69
CA ARG A 104 -8.41 -4.95 13.60
C ARG A 104 -8.68 -3.59 14.24
N LYS A 105 -7.63 -2.86 14.63
CA LYS A 105 -7.78 -1.50 15.15
C LYS A 105 -8.45 -0.58 14.12
N LYS A 106 -8.02 -0.63 12.86
CA LYS A 106 -8.62 0.16 11.78
C LYS A 106 -10.08 -0.20 11.50
N MET A 107 -10.43 -1.48 11.54
CA MET A 107 -11.83 -1.90 11.42
C MET A 107 -12.69 -1.32 12.54
N ALA A 108 -12.19 -1.34 13.78
CA ALA A 108 -12.90 -0.74 14.92
C ALA A 108 -13.08 0.78 14.73
N GLU A 109 -12.06 1.49 14.25
CA GLU A 109 -12.13 2.92 13.94
C GLU A 109 -13.17 3.25 12.84
N ILE A 110 -13.39 2.37 11.86
CA ILE A 110 -14.41 2.56 10.81
C ILE A 110 -15.84 2.40 11.34
N HIS A 111 -16.04 1.64 12.42
CA HIS A 111 -17.35 1.40 13.01
C HIS A 111 -17.77 2.45 14.07
N LEU A 112 -16.89 3.38 14.41
CA LEU A 112 -17.11 4.47 15.38
C LEU A 112 -17.55 5.75 14.68
#